data_AF-H1KVK8-F1
#
_entry.id   AF-H1KVK8-F1
#
_cell.length_a   1.000
_cell.length_b   1.000
_cell.length_c   1.000
_cell.angle_alpha   90.00
_cell.angle_beta   90.00
_cell.angle_gamma   90.00
#
_symmetry.space_group_name_H-M   'P 1'
#
loop_
_entity.id
_entity.type
_entity.pdbx_description
1 polymer ?
#
loop_
_entity_poly.entity_id
_entity_poly.type
_entity_poly.pdbx_seq_one_letter_code
_entity_poly.pdbx_strand_id
1 'polypeptide(L)'
;VADPALGQRPVAFAQAQPGAALDAAALKAAITGRVAYDLDPLVLVVVPEMPMTPTGKIAKADLARSDLARRAAESAAKNAQAA
;
A
#
# COMPACT_ATOMS: atom_id res chain seq x y z
N VAL A 1 6.48 -4.97 4.33
CA VAL A 1 6.51 -4.56 5.76
C VAL A 1 6.52 -5.84 6.57
N ALA A 2 7.36 -5.96 7.59
CA ALA A 2 7.42 -7.18 8.39
C ALA A 2 6.03 -7.55 8.91
N ASP A 3 5.66 -8.81 8.71
CA ASP A 3 4.36 -9.35 9.11
C ASP A 3 4.60 -10.72 9.75
N PRO A 4 4.08 -10.97 10.96
CA PRO A 4 4.35 -12.21 11.69
C PRO A 4 3.71 -13.46 11.06
N ALA A 5 2.63 -13.31 10.27
CA ALA A 5 1.95 -14.43 9.62
C ALA A 5 2.49 -14.71 8.21
N LEU A 6 2.81 -13.66 7.46
CA LEU A 6 3.26 -13.75 6.06
C LEU A 6 4.79 -13.64 5.89
N GLY A 7 5.52 -13.35 6.96
CA GLY A 7 6.93 -12.93 6.94
C GLY A 7 7.10 -11.50 6.42
N GLN A 8 6.51 -11.20 5.26
CA GLN A 8 6.41 -9.87 4.69
C GLN A 8 5.03 -9.62 4.10
N ARG A 9 4.43 -8.48 4.47
CA ARG A 9 3.21 -7.98 3.85
C ARG A 9 3.52 -7.05 2.68
N PRO A 10 2.91 -7.28 1.49
CA PRO A 10 3.07 -6.38 0.35
C PRO A 10 2.29 -5.07 0.57
N VAL A 11 2.92 -3.96 0.21
CA VAL A 11 2.31 -2.61 0.28
C VAL A 11 2.43 -1.94 -1.07
N ALA A 12 1.30 -1.49 -1.60
CA ALA A 12 1.22 -0.64 -2.79
C ALA A 12 1.00 0.81 -2.35
N PHE A 13 1.72 1.74 -2.98
CA PHE A 13 1.49 3.17 -2.78
C PHE A 13 0.82 3.74 -4.02
N ALA A 14 -0.16 4.61 -3.82
CA ALA A 14 -0.87 5.28 -4.90
C ALA A 14 -0.95 6.78 -4.61
N GLN A 15 -0.81 7.59 -5.65
CA GLN A 15 -1.02 9.03 -5.60
C GLN A 15 -2.16 9.36 -6.55
N ALA A 16 -3.12 10.17 -6.09
CA ALA A 16 -4.20 10.61 -6.95
C ALA A 16 -3.69 11.61 -7.98
N GLN A 17 -4.22 11.54 -9.20
CA GLN A 17 -4.02 12.63 -10.17
C GLN A 17 -4.71 13.91 -9.65
N PRO A 18 -4.24 15.10 -10.06
CA PRO A 18 -4.87 16.35 -9.68
C PRO A 18 -6.38 16.35 -9.98
N GLY A 19 -7.20 16.68 -8.99
CA GLY A 19 -8.67 16.70 -9.10
C GLY A 19 -9.35 15.33 -8.98
N ALA A 20 -8.60 14.24 -8.79
CA ALA A 20 -9.13 12.91 -8.52
C ALA A 20 -9.08 12.57 -7.03
N ALA A 21 -10.01 11.73 -6.59
CA ALA A 21 -9.96 11.06 -5.28
C ALA A 21 -9.62 9.58 -5.48
N LEU A 22 -8.86 9.01 -4.56
CA LEU A 22 -8.56 7.58 -4.52
C LEU A 22 -9.10 6.97 -3.24
N ASP A 23 -9.83 5.87 -3.39
CA ASP A 23 -10.22 4.98 -2.30
C ASP A 23 -9.50 3.65 -2.44
N ALA A 24 -8.90 3.17 -1.35
CA ALA A 24 -8.07 1.97 -1.36
C ALA A 24 -8.88 0.69 -1.65
N ALA A 25 -10.11 0.60 -1.13
CA ALA A 25 -10.97 -0.57 -1.33
C ALA A 25 -11.52 -0.60 -2.77
N ALA A 26 -11.97 0.54 -3.28
CA ALA A 26 -12.42 0.69 -4.67
C ALA A 26 -11.29 0.39 -5.66
N LEU A 27 -10.06 0.86 -5.39
CA LEU A 27 -8.91 0.56 -6.23
C LEU A 27 -8.58 -0.93 -6.21
N LYS A 28 -8.59 -1.57 -5.03
CA LYS A 28 -8.38 -3.02 -4.89
C LYS A 28 -9.44 -3.81 -5.68
N ALA A 29 -10.72 -3.47 -5.52
CA ALA A 29 -11.81 -4.09 -6.26
C ALA A 29 -11.69 -3.91 -7.79
N ALA A 30 -11.22 -2.74 -8.25
CA ALA A 30 -11.06 -2.44 -9.68
C ALA A 30 -9.93 -3.26 -10.34
N ILE A 31 -8.92 -3.70 -9.57
CA ILE A 31 -7.82 -4.53 -10.08
C ILE A 31 -8.04 -6.03 -9.82
N THR A 32 -9.01 -6.40 -8.99
CA THR A 32 -9.41 -7.80 -8.78
C THR A 32 -9.79 -8.44 -10.12
N GLY A 33 -9.26 -9.64 -10.37
CA GLY A 33 -9.47 -10.37 -11.63
C GLY A 33 -8.61 -9.90 -12.81
N ARG A 34 -7.87 -8.80 -12.67
CA ARG A 34 -6.89 -8.33 -13.66
C ARG A 34 -5.45 -8.72 -13.32
N VAL A 35 -5.23 -9.19 -12.11
CA VAL A 35 -3.93 -9.63 -11.61
C VAL A 35 -3.96 -11.12 -11.31
N ALA A 36 -2.83 -11.80 -11.50
CA ALA A 36 -2.70 -13.24 -11.32
C ALA A 36 -2.32 -13.66 -9.89
N TYR A 37 -2.26 -12.73 -8.93
CA TYR A 37 -1.87 -13.00 -7.56
C TYR A 37 -2.96 -12.58 -6.58
N ASP A 38 -2.94 -13.19 -5.40
CA ASP A 38 -3.87 -12.91 -4.33
C ASP A 38 -3.66 -11.48 -3.79
N LEU A 39 -4.71 -10.67 -3.91
CA LEU A 39 -4.70 -9.30 -3.45
C LEU A 39 -5.07 -9.18 -1.98
N ASP A 40 -5.66 -10.17 -1.34
CA ASP A 40 -6.13 -10.06 0.05
C ASP A 40 -5.01 -9.59 1.00
N PRO A 41 -3.78 -10.11 0.91
CA PRO A 41 -2.65 -9.61 1.69
C PRO A 41 -2.19 -8.18 1.35
N LEU A 42 -2.48 -7.69 0.14
CA LEU A 42 -2.04 -6.39 -0.35
C LEU A 42 -2.71 -5.25 0.42
N VAL A 43 -1.85 -4.40 0.98
CA VAL A 43 -2.25 -3.15 1.62
C VAL A 43 -1.99 -2.00 0.65
N LEU A 44 -3.02 -1.19 0.41
CA LEU A 44 -2.92 -0.03 -0.46
C LEU A 44 -2.90 1.24 0.38
N VAL A 45 -1.89 2.07 0.15
CA VAL A 45 -1.64 3.30 0.88
C VAL A 45 -1.71 4.47 -0.09
N VAL A 46 -2.66 5.37 0.13
CA VAL A 46 -2.75 6.60 -0.65
C VAL A 46 -1.83 7.65 -0.02
N VAL A 47 -0.90 8.19 -0.82
CA VAL A 47 0.00 9.27 -0.41
C VAL A 47 -0.38 10.56 -1.13
N PRO A 48 -0.24 11.72 -0.47
CA PRO A 48 -0.49 13.01 -1.12
C PRO A 48 0.49 13.26 -2.25
N GLU A 49 1.75 12.86 -2.05
CA GLU A 49 2.83 12.99 -3.03
C GLU A 49 3.79 11.81 -2.96
N MET A 50 4.22 11.33 -4.12
CA MET A 50 5.28 10.33 -4.21
C MET A 50 6.63 10.98 -3.89
N PRO A 51 7.39 10.48 -2.91
CA PRO A 51 8.71 11.03 -2.62
C PRO A 51 9.67 10.70 -3.77
N MET A 52 10.47 11.68 -4.16
CA MET A 52 11.42 11.57 -5.25
C MET A 52 12.86 11.76 -4.76
N THR A 53 13.80 11.06 -5.39
CA THR A 53 15.23 11.33 -5.26
C THR A 53 15.58 12.65 -5.97
N PRO A 54 16.75 13.24 -5.69
CA PRO A 54 17.22 14.43 -6.44
C PRO A 54 17.29 14.21 -7.96
N THR A 55 17.43 12.95 -8.39
CA THR A 55 17.44 12.54 -9.80
C THR A 55 16.04 12.30 -10.40
N GLY A 56 14.97 12.59 -9.65
CA GLY A 56 13.59 12.45 -10.11
C GLY A 56 13.04 11.02 -10.13
N LYS A 57 13.71 10.05 -9.47
CA LYS A 57 13.19 8.69 -9.33
C LYS A 57 12.40 8.55 -8.05
N ILE A 58 11.49 7.58 -7.97
CA ILE A 58 10.77 7.29 -6.72
C ILE A 58 11.76 6.87 -5.63
N ALA A 59 11.75 7.60 -4.51
CA ALA A 59 12.54 7.30 -3.32
C ALA A 59 11.87 6.16 -2.51
N LYS A 60 11.99 4.92 -3.02
CA LYS A 60 11.37 3.72 -2.40
C LYS A 60 11.74 3.54 -0.91
N ALA A 61 12.93 3.97 -0.50
CA ALA A 61 13.38 3.89 0.89
C ALA A 61 12.56 4.80 1.81
N ASP A 62 12.14 5.98 1.34
CA ASP A 62 11.30 6.90 2.12
C ASP A 62 9.88 6.36 2.25
N LEU A 63 9.33 5.80 1.16
CA LEU A 63 8.05 5.09 1.21
C LEU A 63 8.08 3.91 2.20
N ALA A 64 9.13 3.09 2.16
CA ALA A 64 9.28 1.94 3.04
C ALA A 64 9.43 2.33 4.52
N ARG A 65 10.08 3.47 4.80
CA ARG A 65 10.21 4.04 6.14
C ARG A 65 8.98 4.83 6.60
N SER A 66 7.98 5.04 5.73
CA SER A 66 6.81 5.84 6.09
C SER A 66 5.98 5.18 7.19
N ASP A 67 5.64 5.96 8.21
CA ASP A 67 4.76 5.53 9.29
C ASP A 67 3.38 5.12 8.77
N LEU A 68 2.93 5.75 7.69
CA LEU A 68 1.66 5.42 7.05
C LEU A 68 1.64 3.98 6.53
N ALA A 69 2.71 3.54 5.86
CA ALA A 69 2.83 2.16 5.39
C ALA A 69 2.86 1.15 6.52
N ARG A 70 3.62 1.46 7.58
CA ARG A 70 3.71 0.61 8.77
C ARG A 70 2.35 0.47 9.45
N ARG A 71 1.68 1.59 9.75
CA ARG A 71 0.37 1.60 10.41
C ARG A 71 -0.71 0.89 9.58
N ALA A 72 -0.72 1.09 8.26
CA ALA A 72 -1.66 0.43 7.37
C ALA A 72 -1.45 -1.10 7.36
N ALA A 73 -0.18 -1.56 7.30
CA ALA A 73 0.15 -2.98 7.36
C ALA A 73 -0.21 -3.62 8.71
N GLU A 74 0.09 -2.93 9.82
CA GLU A 74 -0.26 -3.40 11.17
C GLU A 74 -1.78 -3.50 11.37
N SER A 75 -2.54 -2.51 10.86
CA SER A 75 -4.00 -2.52 10.96
C SER A 75 -4.62 -3.67 10.15
N ALA A 76 -4.09 -3.93 8.95
CA ALA A 76 -4.50 -5.07 8.14
C ALA A 76 -4.16 -6.41 8.81
N ALA A 77 -3.00 -6.53 9.46
CA ALA A 77 -2.62 -7.72 10.21
C ALA A 77 -3.53 -7.98 11.42
N LYS A 78 -3.89 -6.92 12.17
CA LYS A 78 -4.82 -7.03 13.32
C LYS A 78 -6.21 -7.47 12.88
N ASN A 79 -6.74 -6.91 11.79
CA ASN A 79 -8.03 -7.32 11.26
C ASN A 79 -8.04 -8.79 10.81
N ALA A 80 -6.95 -9.27 10.23
CA ALA A 80 -6.81 -10.67 9.83
C ALA A 80 -6.67 -11.64 11.04
N GLN A 81 -6.21 -11.16 12.20
CA GLN A 81 -6.12 -11.97 13.43
C GLN A 81 -7.44 -11.99 14.23
N ALA A 82 -8.34 -11.04 13.96
CA ALA A 82 -9.63 -10.91 14.64
C ALA A 82 -10.79 -11.61 13.89
N ALA A 83 -10.53 -12.13 12.68
CA ALA A 83 -11.47 -12.89 11.85
C ALA A 83 -11.09 -14.37 11.86
#